data_AF-A0A1I1J626-F1
#
_entry.id   AF-A0A1I1J626-F1
#
_cell.length_a   1.000
_cell.length_b   1.000
_cell.length_c   1.000
_cell.angle_alpha   90.00
_cell.angle_beta   90.00
_cell.angle_gamma   90.00
#
_symmetry.space_group_name_H-M   'P 1'
#
loop_
_entity.id
_entity.type
_entity.pdbx_description
1 polymer ?
#
loop_
_entity_poly.entity_id
_entity_poly.type
_entity_poly.pdbx_seq_one_letter_code
_entity_poly.pdbx_strand_id
1 'polypeptide(L)'
;MIKIKLDKNKKGQILFKLGITKEQECNLLFKRAIIESKKIKGSYNYEVPLRFFIPIFKNIGKEQLILDQKSIASYLEFSDYCDENYYTDVEPTVNYMKKWREEGCPIIYRVTIDRDDYSIEKKAVFKKPKIFFEDCTS
;
A
#
# COMPACT_ATOMS: atom_id res chain seq x y z
N MET A 1 -9.39 20.25 -0.88
CA MET A 1 -9.60 18.79 -0.69
C MET A 1 -8.40 18.04 -1.22
N ILE A 2 -7.97 17.01 -0.48
CA ILE A 2 -6.86 16.14 -0.82
C ILE A 2 -7.39 15.05 -1.75
N LYS A 3 -6.74 14.86 -2.90
CA LYS A 3 -7.11 13.84 -3.88
C LYS A 3 -6.13 12.68 -3.78
N ILE A 4 -6.65 11.46 -3.69
CA ILE A 4 -5.86 10.23 -3.64
C ILE A 4 -6.29 9.31 -4.76
N LYS A 5 -5.30 8.67 -5.40
CA LYS A 5 -5.52 7.59 -6.34
C LYS A 5 -4.49 6.49 -6.15
N LEU A 6 -4.94 5.25 -6.09
CA LEU A 6 -4.08 4.08 -6.26
C LEU A 6 -4.28 3.51 -7.67
N ASP A 7 -3.24 3.62 -8.50
CA ASP A 7 -3.27 3.23 -9.90
C ASP A 7 -2.34 2.03 -10.16
N LYS A 8 -2.43 1.40 -11.33
CA LYS A 8 -1.53 0.32 -11.73
C LYS A 8 -0.76 0.73 -12.99
N ASN A 9 0.56 0.63 -12.97
CA ASN A 9 1.36 0.89 -14.16
C ASN A 9 1.31 -0.30 -15.14
N LYS A 10 1.88 -0.15 -16.34
CA LYS A 10 1.90 -1.22 -17.37
C LYS A 10 2.62 -2.50 -16.90
N LYS A 11 3.55 -2.40 -15.94
CA LYS A 11 4.28 -3.53 -15.34
C LYS A 11 3.54 -4.14 -14.15
N GLY A 12 2.38 -3.59 -13.81
CA GLY A 12 1.54 -4.04 -12.72
C GLY A 12 1.86 -3.49 -11.34
N GLN A 13 2.82 -2.58 -11.23
CA GLN A 13 3.18 -1.96 -9.95
C GLN A 13 2.15 -0.90 -9.56
N ILE A 14 1.87 -0.82 -8.27
CA ILE A 14 0.91 0.12 -7.71
C ILE A 14 1.55 1.50 -7.60
N LEU A 15 0.86 2.51 -8.13
CA LEU A 15 1.26 3.91 -8.05
C LEU A 15 0.30 4.64 -7.11
N PHE A 16 0.83 5.16 -6.00
CA PHE A 16 0.07 6.03 -5.13
C PHE A 16 0.26 7.49 -5.56
N LYS A 17 -0.81 8.08 -6.10
CA LYS A 17 -0.84 9.47 -6.57
C LYS A 17 -1.58 10.35 -5.56
N LEU A 18 -0.93 11.45 -5.20
CA LEU A 18 -1.43 12.43 -4.23
C LEU A 18 -1.59 13.80 -4.92
N GLY A 19 -2.78 14.38 -4.79
CA GLY A 19 -3.12 15.72 -5.24
C GLY A 19 -3.44 16.61 -4.05
N ILE A 20 -2.64 17.65 -3.83
CA ILE A 20 -2.74 18.56 -2.69
C ILE A 20 -2.43 20.00 -3.12
N THR A 21 -2.96 20.97 -2.39
CA THR A 21 -2.67 22.39 -2.60
C THR A 21 -1.35 22.78 -1.92
N LYS A 22 -0.75 23.90 -2.33
CA LYS A 22 0.49 24.42 -1.71
C LYS A 22 0.36 24.65 -0.20
N GLU A 23 -0.81 25.10 0.26
CA GLU A 23 -1.08 25.28 1.70
C GLU A 23 -1.02 23.94 2.46
N GLN A 24 -1.51 22.87 1.84
CA GLN A 24 -1.51 21.53 2.41
C GLN A 24 -0.10 20.91 2.43
N GLU A 25 0.79 21.27 1.50
CA GLU A 25 2.20 20.82 1.51
C GLU A 25 2.93 21.20 2.81
N CYS A 26 2.51 22.28 3.49
CA CYS A 26 3.07 22.71 4.76
C CYS A 26 2.69 21.82 5.94
N ASN A 27 1.66 20.97 5.81
CA ASN A 27 1.23 20.07 6.88
C ASN A 27 2.26 18.95 7.10
N LEU A 28 2.59 18.73 8.37
CA LEU A 28 3.63 17.78 8.81
C LEU A 28 3.34 16.35 8.35
N LEU A 29 2.06 15.97 8.21
CA LEU A 29 1.61 14.68 7.67
C LEU A 29 2.16 14.43 6.25
N PHE A 30 2.20 15.46 5.40
CA PHE A 30 2.61 15.31 4.01
C PHE A 30 4.09 15.61 3.79
N LYS A 31 4.76 16.39 4.66
CA LYS A 31 6.16 16.79 4.46
C LYS A 31 7.08 15.62 4.12
N ARG A 32 7.08 14.56 4.95
CA ARG A 32 7.93 13.39 4.72
C ARG A 32 7.52 12.64 3.45
N ALA A 33 6.22 12.45 3.25
CA ALA A 33 5.68 11.80 2.06
C ALA A 33 6.09 12.52 0.77
N ILE A 34 6.08 13.87 0.77
CA ILE A 34 6.45 14.72 -0.36
C ILE A 34 7.96 14.67 -0.62
N ILE A 35 8.80 14.77 0.42
CA ILE A 35 10.27 14.72 0.28
C ILE A 35 10.70 13.43 -0.42
N GLU A 36 10.06 12.31 -0.09
CA GLU A 36 10.36 10.99 -0.66
C GLU A 36 9.55 10.69 -1.93
N SER A 37 8.75 11.64 -2.41
CA SER A 37 7.90 11.47 -3.59
C SER A 37 8.56 11.98 -4.86
N LYS A 38 8.05 11.48 -5.99
CA LYS A 38 8.35 12.05 -7.30
C LYS A 38 7.29 13.07 -7.68
N LYS A 39 7.71 14.29 -8.03
CA LYS A 39 6.79 15.31 -8.55
C LYS A 39 6.30 14.93 -9.94
N ILE A 40 4.99 15.03 -10.16
CA ILE A 40 4.32 14.71 -11.43
C ILE A 40 3.45 15.88 -11.90
N LYS A 41 3.09 15.87 -13.19
CA LYS A 41 2.19 16.87 -13.79
C LYS A 41 0.81 16.27 -14.01
N GLY A 42 -0.23 17.08 -13.89
CA GLY A 42 -1.63 16.70 -14.16
C GLY A 42 -2.55 16.97 -12.97
N SER A 43 -3.61 16.18 -12.84
CA SER A 43 -4.60 16.31 -11.75
C SER A 43 -4.07 15.92 -10.37
N TYR A 44 -2.90 15.30 -10.31
CA TYR A 44 -2.16 14.90 -9.11
C TYR A 44 -0.77 15.53 -9.14
N ASN A 45 -0.23 15.86 -7.97
CA ASN A 45 1.02 16.60 -7.83
C ASN A 45 2.21 15.68 -7.56
N TYR A 46 1.98 14.55 -6.91
CA TYR A 46 3.03 13.66 -6.41
C TYR A 46 2.70 12.19 -6.66
N GLU A 47 3.72 11.41 -6.98
CA GLU A 47 3.75 9.96 -6.88
C GLU A 47 4.52 9.59 -5.61
N VAL A 48 3.78 9.17 -4.59
CA VAL A 48 4.23 9.00 -3.20
C VAL A 48 4.52 7.52 -2.93
N PRO A 49 5.53 7.17 -2.12
CA PRO A 49 5.73 5.78 -1.69
C PRO A 49 4.48 5.20 -1.02
N LEU A 50 4.06 4.00 -1.44
CA LEU A 50 2.79 3.40 -1.02
C LEU A 50 2.69 3.16 0.50
N ARG A 51 3.82 2.99 1.21
CA ARG A 51 3.84 2.89 2.69
C ARG A 51 3.20 4.10 3.40
N PHE A 52 3.13 5.26 2.74
CA PHE A 52 2.44 6.44 3.30
C PHE A 52 0.94 6.44 3.07
N PHE A 53 0.39 5.54 2.24
CA PHE A 53 -1.04 5.51 1.92
C PHE A 53 -1.91 5.33 3.16
N ILE A 54 -1.69 4.27 3.94
CA ILE A 54 -2.49 4.00 5.15
C ILE A 54 -2.36 5.14 6.18
N PRO A 55 -1.15 5.62 6.54
CA PRO A 55 -1.00 6.76 7.44
C PRO A 55 -1.74 8.00 6.95
N ILE A 56 -1.61 8.35 5.66
CA ILE A 56 -2.27 9.52 5.09
C ILE A 56 -3.79 9.34 5.13
N PHE A 57 -4.30 8.21 4.65
CA PHE A 57 -5.73 7.95 4.54
C PHE A 57 -6.42 7.92 5.91
N LYS A 58 -5.79 7.37 6.95
CA LYS A 58 -6.35 7.32 8.31
C LYS A 58 -6.32 8.65 9.05
N ASN A 59 -5.38 9.54 8.73
CA ASN A 59 -5.23 10.82 9.41
C ASN A 59 -5.96 11.97 8.72
N ILE A 60 -6.49 11.77 7.51
CA ILE A 60 -7.33 12.75 6.83
C ILE A 60 -8.80 12.43 7.14
N GLY A 61 -9.54 13.42 7.62
CA GLY A 61 -10.99 13.29 7.77
C GLY A 61 -11.68 13.08 6.42
N LYS A 62 -12.71 12.23 6.38
CA LYS A 62 -13.43 11.84 5.15
C LYS A 62 -13.88 13.05 4.31
N GLU A 63 -14.31 14.12 4.97
CA GLU A 63 -14.77 15.36 4.31
C GLU A 63 -13.68 16.10 3.53
N GLN A 64 -12.40 15.86 3.88
CA GLN A 64 -11.26 16.50 3.24
C GLN A 64 -10.63 15.63 2.15
N LEU A 65 -11.09 14.39 1.99
CA LEU A 65 -10.52 13.38 1.12
C LEU A 65 -11.42 13.11 -0.09
N ILE A 66 -10.81 13.02 -1.27
CA ILE A 66 -11.45 12.51 -2.48
C ILE A 66 -10.64 11.30 -2.94
N LEU A 67 -11.26 10.11 -2.93
CA LEU A 67 -10.71 8.91 -3.53
C LEU A 67 -11.17 8.82 -5.00
N ASP A 68 -10.23 8.71 -5.93
CA ASP A 68 -10.55 8.53 -7.35
C ASP A 68 -11.29 7.20 -7.55
N GLN A 69 -12.45 7.23 -8.21
CA GLN A 69 -13.30 6.05 -8.45
C GLN A 69 -12.58 4.94 -9.24
N LYS A 70 -11.56 5.29 -10.02
CA LYS A 70 -10.74 4.33 -10.78
C LYS A 70 -9.58 3.77 -9.96
N SER A 71 -9.52 4.06 -8.67
CA SER A 71 -8.48 3.50 -7.79
C SER A 71 -8.64 1.99 -7.65
N ILE A 72 -7.54 1.25 -7.53
CA ILE A 72 -7.61 -0.16 -7.15
C ILE A 72 -8.34 -0.30 -5.80
N ALA A 73 -9.21 -1.32 -5.70
CA ALA A 73 -10.02 -1.54 -4.50
C ALA A 73 -9.30 -2.37 -3.43
N SER A 74 -8.34 -3.21 -3.83
CA SER A 74 -7.50 -3.94 -2.90
C SER A 74 -6.13 -4.24 -3.48
N TYR A 75 -5.17 -4.51 -2.60
CA TYR A 75 -3.83 -4.97 -2.95
C TYR A 75 -3.25 -5.85 -1.85
N LEU A 76 -2.18 -6.57 -2.19
CA LEU A 76 -1.38 -7.38 -1.27
C LEU A 76 -0.15 -6.59 -0.83
N GLU A 77 0.20 -6.70 0.44
CA GLU A 77 1.45 -6.17 0.98
C GLU A 77 2.11 -7.13 1.97
N PHE A 78 3.44 -7.19 1.93
CA PHE A 78 4.27 -7.67 3.01
C PHE A 78 5.54 -6.82 3.09
N SER A 79 6.20 -6.87 4.23
CA SER A 79 7.50 -6.23 4.46
C SER A 79 8.56 -7.28 4.75
N ASP A 80 9.82 -6.89 4.59
CA ASP A 80 10.94 -7.62 5.16
C ASP A 80 10.93 -7.56 6.69
N TYR A 81 11.84 -8.30 7.33
CA TYR A 81 11.90 -8.41 8.79
C TYR A 81 12.10 -7.05 9.50
N CYS A 82 12.81 -6.12 8.87
CA CYS A 82 13.12 -4.81 9.45
C CYS A 82 12.09 -3.72 9.10
N ASP A 83 11.04 -4.04 8.34
CA ASP A 83 10.08 -3.08 7.79
C ASP A 83 10.74 -1.95 6.96
N GLU A 84 11.88 -2.24 6.33
CA GLU A 84 12.60 -1.32 5.45
C GLU A 84 12.07 -1.43 4.02
N ASN A 85 11.89 -2.67 3.53
CA ASN A 85 11.44 -2.95 2.18
C ASN A 85 9.97 -3.40 2.18
N TYR A 86 9.15 -2.69 1.41
CA TYR A 86 7.72 -2.99 1.24
C TYR A 86 7.47 -3.56 -0.15
N TYR A 87 6.89 -4.76 -0.18
CA TYR A 87 6.56 -5.46 -1.41
C TYR A 87 5.06 -5.45 -1.59
N THR A 88 4.59 -4.93 -2.73
CA THR A 88 3.16 -4.83 -3.03
C THR A 88 2.83 -5.30 -4.44
N ASP A 89 1.66 -5.91 -4.59
CA ASP A 89 1.11 -6.33 -5.87
C ASP A 89 -0.43 -6.38 -5.75
N VAL A 90 -1.14 -6.27 -6.87
CA VAL A 90 -2.62 -6.39 -6.86
C VAL A 90 -3.03 -7.85 -6.70
N GLU A 91 -2.20 -8.77 -7.21
CA GLU A 91 -2.44 -10.20 -7.25
C GLU A 91 -1.17 -10.97 -6.87
N PRO A 92 -1.26 -12.23 -6.42
CA PRO A 92 -0.11 -13.02 -6.02
C PRO A 92 0.66 -13.54 -7.25
N THR A 93 1.38 -12.64 -7.95
CA THR A 93 2.17 -13.00 -9.12
C THR A 93 3.34 -13.93 -8.78
N VAL A 94 3.86 -14.65 -9.77
CA VAL A 94 5.01 -15.55 -9.58
C VAL A 94 6.21 -14.81 -8.99
N ASN A 95 6.50 -13.60 -9.48
CA ASN A 95 7.60 -12.77 -8.99
C ASN A 95 7.37 -12.29 -7.55
N TYR A 96 6.14 -11.88 -7.23
CA TYR A 96 5.77 -11.47 -5.88
C TYR A 96 5.93 -12.61 -4.88
N MET A 97 5.41 -13.80 -5.22
CA MET A 97 5.52 -14.99 -4.36
C MET A 97 6.96 -15.51 -4.26
N LYS A 98 7.80 -15.30 -5.29
CA LYS A 98 9.24 -15.59 -5.22
C LYS A 98 9.91 -14.69 -4.19
N LYS A 99 9.68 -13.37 -4.26
CA LYS A 99 10.20 -12.40 -3.29
C LYS A 99 9.74 -12.71 -1.87
N TRP A 100 8.48 -13.06 -1.71
CA TRP A 100 7.93 -13.48 -0.42
C TRP A 100 8.70 -14.65 0.22
N ARG A 101 9.10 -15.64 -0.58
CA ARG A 101 9.93 -16.76 -0.09
C ARG A 101 11.36 -16.34 0.24
N GLU A 102 11.96 -15.47 -0.56
CA GLU A 102 13.29 -14.91 -0.32
C GLU A 102 13.35 -14.16 1.02
N GLU A 103 12.28 -13.44 1.38
CA GLU A 103 12.15 -12.72 2.66
C GLU A 103 11.70 -13.61 3.83
N GLY A 104 11.75 -14.93 3.70
CA GLY A 104 11.45 -15.86 4.79
C GLY A 104 9.96 -16.16 5.03
N CYS A 105 9.11 -15.86 4.04
CA CYS A 105 7.65 -16.07 4.08
C CYS A 105 6.94 -15.30 5.21
N PRO A 106 7.05 -13.96 5.27
CA PRO A 106 6.32 -13.13 6.24
C PRO A 106 4.79 -13.24 6.06
N ILE A 107 3.99 -12.60 6.92
CA ILE A 107 2.54 -12.58 6.70
C ILE A 107 2.25 -11.66 5.51
N ILE A 108 1.51 -12.16 4.51
CA ILE A 108 0.95 -11.32 3.45
C ILE A 108 -0.41 -10.81 3.92
N TYR A 109 -0.56 -9.50 3.91
CA TYR A 109 -1.82 -8.83 4.18
C TYR A 109 -2.50 -8.43 2.87
N ARG A 110 -3.82 -8.56 2.83
CA ARG A 110 -4.67 -7.88 1.85
C ARG A 110 -5.16 -6.59 2.48
N VAL A 111 -4.89 -5.48 1.81
CA VAL A 111 -5.43 -4.17 2.13
C VAL A 111 -6.61 -3.94 1.20
N THR A 112 -7.79 -3.74 1.79
CA THR A 112 -9.05 -3.46 1.07
C THR A 112 -9.49 -2.06 1.42
N ILE A 113 -9.89 -1.29 0.40
CA ILE A 113 -10.35 0.09 0.54
C ILE A 113 -11.84 0.08 0.22
N ASP A 114 -12.64 0.45 1.20
CA ASP A 114 -14.05 0.69 1.01
C ASP A 114 -14.24 2.14 0.54
N ARG A 115 -14.95 2.28 -0.58
CA ARG A 115 -15.11 3.55 -1.30
C ARG A 115 -16.30 4.35 -0.80
N ASP A 116 -17.25 3.67 -0.15
CA ASP A 116 -18.48 4.27 0.33
C ASP A 116 -18.26 4.83 1.74
N ASP A 117 -17.63 4.04 2.59
CA ASP A 117 -17.36 4.44 3.97
C ASP A 117 -15.97 5.07 4.17
N TYR A 118 -15.10 5.09 3.15
CA TYR A 118 -13.71 5.54 3.27
C TYR A 118 -12.97 4.88 4.44
N SER A 119 -13.09 3.57 4.57
CA SER A 119 -12.35 2.74 5.52
C SER A 119 -11.31 1.87 4.82
N ILE A 120 -10.33 1.42 5.62
CA ILE A 120 -9.29 0.49 5.17
C ILE A 120 -9.30 -0.72 6.08
N GLU A 121 -9.55 -1.89 5.50
CA GLU A 121 -9.36 -3.17 6.16
C GLU A 121 -7.98 -3.74 5.79
N LYS A 122 -7.22 -4.21 6.78
CA LYS A 122 -5.96 -4.93 6.57
C LYS A 122 -6.07 -6.33 7.16
N LYS A 123 -6.14 -7.36 6.32
CA LYS A 123 -6.41 -8.75 6.73
C LYS A 123 -5.27 -9.67 6.30
N ALA A 124 -4.78 -10.51 7.22
CA ALA A 124 -3.80 -11.54 6.88
C ALA A 124 -4.45 -12.60 5.97
N VAL A 125 -3.88 -12.81 4.78
CA VAL A 125 -4.41 -13.73 3.76
C VAL A 125 -3.47 -14.88 3.42
N PHE A 126 -2.16 -14.71 3.63
CA PHE A 126 -1.20 -15.81 3.56
C PHE A 126 -0.26 -15.79 4.76
N LYS A 127 0.07 -17.00 5.24
CA LYS A 127 1.00 -17.24 6.34
C LYS A 127 1.91 -18.40 5.95
N LYS A 128 3.13 -18.40 6.49
CA LYS A 128 4.03 -19.54 6.37
C LYS A 128 3.33 -20.82 6.85
N PRO A 129 3.32 -21.90 6.06
CA PRO A 129 2.80 -23.19 6.52
C PRO A 129 3.55 -23.65 7.77
N LYS A 130 2.81 -24.07 8.80
CA LYS A 130 3.41 -24.77 9.93
C LYS A 130 3.58 -26.23 9.54
N ILE A 131 4.82 -26.69 9.47
CA ILE A 131 5.14 -28.11 9.28
C ILE A 131 5.35 -28.70 10.67
N PHE A 132 4.57 -29.73 11.01
CA PHE A 132 4.78 -30.53 12.20
C PHE A 132 5.51 -31.80 11.76
N PHE A 133 6.65 -32.08 12.37
CA PHE A 133 7.30 -33.38 12.22
C PHE A 133 6.73 -34.28 13.32
N GLU A 134 5.96 -35.29 12.96
CA GLU A 134 5.64 -36.38 13.87
C GLU A 134 6.87 -37.27 13.94
N ASP A 135 7.45 -37.42 15.14
CA ASP A 135 8.52 -38.38 15.37
C ASP A 135 7.96 -39.77 15.09
N CYS A 136 8.42 -40.38 14.00
CA CYS A 136 8.14 -41.78 13.73
C CYS A 136 8.98 -42.62 14.69
N THR A 137 8.53 -42.79 15.94
CA THR A 137 9.12 -43.79 16.84
C THR A 137 8.67 -45.17 16.36
N SER A 138 9.56 -45.83 15.64
CA SER A 138 9.54 -47.26 15.31
C SER A 138 9.76 -48.13 16.53
#